data_AF-A0A938KF57-F1
#
_entry.id   AF-A0A938KF57-F1
#
_cell.length_a   1.000
_cell.length_b   1.000
_cell.length_c   1.000
_cell.angle_alpha   90.00
_cell.angle_beta   90.00
_cell.angle_gamma   90.00
#
_symmetry.space_group_name_H-M   'P 1'
#
loop_
_entity.id
_entity.type
_entity.pdbx_description
1 polymer ?
#
loop_
_entity_poly.entity_id
_entity_poly.type
_entity_poly.pdbx_seq_one_letter_code
_entity_poly.pdbx_strand_id
1 'polypeptide(L)'
;MRYIILAFIVCTLVVVGIAGRQGDKTRRPPIELIPDMDRQPKLRPQAENAFFKDGRSSQLPPSGTIARDSNFQDLPVNTGRLPGTTNFVDTIPVPVTAQLMARGRDRYDIYCLPCHGAVGDGKGVTSKLGMGVIA
;
A
#
# COMPACT_ATOMS: atom_id res chain seq x y z
N MET A 1 18.06 26.51 -54.17
CA MET A 1 19.15 26.47 -53.17
C MET A 1 18.80 27.23 -51.89
N ARG A 2 18.70 28.57 -51.89
CA ARG A 2 18.47 29.38 -50.67
C ARG A 2 17.22 29.01 -49.86
N TYR A 3 16.10 28.76 -50.52
CA TYR A 3 14.84 28.37 -49.85
C TYR A 3 14.85 26.94 -49.30
N ILE A 4 15.60 26.04 -49.93
CA ILE A 4 15.73 24.64 -49.49
C ILE A 4 16.53 24.58 -48.19
N ILE A 5 17.61 25.36 -48.10
CA ILE A 5 18.42 25.45 -46.87
C ILE A 5 17.61 26.06 -45.72
N LEU A 6 16.86 27.14 -45.99
CA LEU A 6 15.96 27.73 -44.98
C LEU A 6 14.89 26.75 -44.51
N ALA A 7 14.23 26.04 -45.44
CA ALA A 7 13.24 25.02 -45.09
C ALA A 7 13.86 23.91 -44.24
N PHE A 8 15.07 23.46 -44.57
CA PHE A 8 15.77 22.41 -43.81
C PHE A 8 16.10 22.85 -42.38
N ILE A 9 16.61 24.08 -42.20
CA ILE A 9 16.92 24.66 -40.87
C ILE A 9 15.66 24.80 -40.03
N VAL A 10 14.58 25.34 -40.61
CA VAL A 10 13.29 25.45 -39.90
C VAL A 10 12.79 24.07 -39.49
N CYS A 11 12.87 23.08 -40.39
CA CYS A 11 12.45 21.72 -40.10
C CYS A 11 13.27 21.09 -38.96
N THR A 12 14.59 21.28 -38.94
CA THR A 12 15.44 20.77 -37.84
C THR A 12 15.13 21.43 -36.50
N LEU A 13 14.92 22.75 -36.49
CA LEU A 13 14.55 23.48 -35.26
C LEU A 13 13.19 23.04 -34.72
N VAL A 14 12.21 22.80 -35.60
CA VAL A 14 10.89 22.28 -35.23
C VAL A 14 11.01 20.87 -34.63
N VAL A 15 11.78 19.99 -35.25
CA VAL A 15 11.99 18.61 -34.75
C VAL A 15 12.65 18.62 -33.37
N VAL A 16 13.70 19.42 -33.17
CA VAL A 16 14.37 19.53 -31.86
C VAL A 16 13.46 20.16 -30.80
N GLY A 17 12.62 21.14 -31.19
CA GLY A 17 11.66 21.78 -30.28
C GLY A 17 10.53 20.85 -29.83
N ILE A 18 10.08 19.92 -30.69
CA ILE A 18 8.99 18.98 -30.39
C ILE A 18 9.51 17.72 -29.69
N ALA A 19 10.61 17.14 -30.19
CA ALA A 19 11.15 15.87 -29.67
C ALA A 19 11.91 16.05 -28.35
N GLY A 20 12.25 17.29 -27.98
CA GLY A 20 13.05 17.58 -26.79
C GLY A 20 14.50 17.14 -26.94
N ARG A 21 15.26 17.22 -25.84
CA ARG A 21 16.62 16.70 -25.80
C ARG A 21 16.63 15.27 -25.26
N GLN A 22 17.52 14.45 -25.81
CA GLN A 22 17.76 13.11 -25.30
C GLN A 22 18.14 13.19 -23.80
N GLY A 23 17.37 12.52 -22.95
CA GLY A 23 17.59 12.50 -21.49
C GLY A 23 16.67 13.43 -20.68
N ASP A 24 15.79 14.19 -21.33
CA ASP A 24 14.79 15.00 -20.62
C ASP A 24 13.83 14.11 -19.80
N LYS A 25 13.57 14.52 -18.56
CA LYS A 25 12.64 13.81 -17.66
C LYS A 25 11.22 14.28 -17.93
N THR A 26 10.32 13.35 -18.21
CA THR A 26 8.87 13.61 -18.31
C THR A 26 8.16 13.23 -17.01
N ARG A 27 7.05 13.93 -16.71
CA ARG A 27 6.09 13.53 -15.66
C ARG A 27 5.01 12.58 -16.18
N ARG A 28 4.90 12.44 -17.50
CA ARG A 28 3.96 11.50 -18.13
C ARG A 28 4.54 10.07 -18.07
N PRO A 29 3.69 9.04 -18.11
CA PRO A 29 4.17 7.68 -18.28
C PRO A 29 5.11 7.57 -19.49
N PRO A 30 6.17 6.74 -19.39
CA PRO A 30 7.06 6.48 -20.52
C PRO A 30 6.30 5.92 -21.72
N ILE A 31 6.83 6.17 -22.92
CA ILE A 31 6.31 5.58 -24.14
C ILE A 31 6.72 4.10 -24.16
N GLU A 32 5.72 3.22 -24.20
CA GLU A 32 5.92 1.77 -24.31
C GLU A 32 5.93 1.38 -25.79
N LEU A 33 7.05 0.85 -26.29
CA LEU A 33 7.18 0.46 -27.70
C LEU A 33 6.44 -0.84 -28.02
N ILE A 34 6.44 -1.81 -27.09
CA ILE A 34 5.80 -3.13 -27.26
C ILE A 34 5.07 -3.50 -25.96
N PRO A 35 3.82 -3.06 -25.75
CA PRO A 35 3.10 -3.29 -24.50
C PRO A 35 2.25 -4.57 -24.46
N ASP A 36 2.58 -5.57 -25.29
CA ASP A 36 1.71 -6.72 -25.60
C ASP A 36 1.23 -7.50 -24.36
N MET A 37 2.10 -7.68 -23.36
CA MET A 37 1.80 -8.41 -22.13
C MET A 37 1.90 -7.57 -20.84
N ASP A 38 2.05 -6.25 -20.96
CA ASP A 38 2.13 -5.35 -19.80
C ASP A 38 0.75 -5.17 -19.14
N ARG A 39 -0.28 -5.08 -19.98
CA ARG A 39 -1.70 -4.97 -19.60
C ARG A 39 -2.46 -6.20 -20.07
N GLN A 40 -2.52 -7.20 -19.19
CA GLN A 40 -3.20 -8.47 -19.47
C GLN A 40 -4.69 -8.41 -19.12
N PRO A 41 -5.56 -9.15 -19.84
CA PRO A 41 -7.00 -9.23 -19.55
C PRO A 41 -7.29 -10.14 -18.34
N LYS A 42 -6.55 -9.97 -17.24
CA LYS A 42 -6.77 -10.67 -15.97
C LYS A 42 -6.93 -9.67 -14.84
N LEU A 43 -7.77 -9.99 -13.87
CA LEU A 43 -7.93 -9.15 -12.68
C LEU A 43 -6.73 -9.32 -11.75
N ARG A 44 -6.07 -8.22 -11.42
CA ARG A 44 -5.03 -8.15 -10.38
C ARG A 44 -5.64 -7.61 -9.08
N PRO A 45 -5.11 -7.94 -7.89
CA PRO A 45 -5.50 -7.28 -6.65
C PRO A 45 -5.34 -5.76 -6.76
N GLN A 46 -6.31 -5.02 -6.22
CA GLN A 46 -6.32 -3.54 -6.24
C GLN A 46 -6.28 -2.91 -7.65
N ALA A 47 -6.67 -3.66 -8.69
CA ALA A 47 -6.87 -3.10 -10.02
C ALA A 47 -8.28 -2.53 -10.20
N GLU A 48 -8.41 -1.55 -11.08
CA GLU A 48 -9.70 -1.03 -11.53
C GLU A 48 -10.49 -2.11 -12.29
N ASN A 49 -11.81 -2.09 -12.14
CA ASN A 49 -12.72 -2.97 -12.86
C ASN A 49 -14.05 -2.27 -13.17
N ALA A 50 -14.36 -2.08 -14.45
CA ALA A 50 -15.59 -1.44 -14.91
C ALA A 50 -16.85 -2.33 -14.77
N PHE A 51 -16.70 -3.62 -14.47
CA PHE A 51 -17.84 -4.53 -14.31
C PHE A 51 -18.63 -4.27 -13.01
N PHE A 52 -17.93 -3.95 -11.92
CA PHE A 52 -18.57 -3.68 -10.62
C PHE A 52 -18.84 -2.19 -10.45
N LYS A 53 -19.93 -1.85 -9.75
CA LYS A 53 -20.37 -0.46 -9.54
C LYS A 53 -19.36 0.39 -8.76
N ASP A 54 -18.53 -0.24 -7.94
CA ASP A 54 -17.51 0.40 -7.11
C ASP A 54 -16.15 0.55 -7.81
N GLY A 55 -16.01 0.05 -9.04
CA GLY A 55 -14.78 0.15 -9.82
C GLY A 55 -13.65 -0.77 -9.34
N ARG A 56 -13.90 -1.67 -8.38
CA ARG A 56 -12.84 -2.47 -7.73
C ARG A 56 -12.83 -3.90 -8.23
N SER A 57 -11.64 -4.42 -8.53
CA SER A 57 -11.45 -5.86 -8.73
C SER A 57 -11.52 -6.65 -7.42
N SER A 58 -10.97 -6.10 -6.33
CA SER A 58 -10.95 -6.74 -5.00
C SER A 58 -12.23 -6.42 -4.23
N GLN A 59 -13.19 -7.34 -4.32
CA GLN A 59 -14.49 -7.30 -3.65
C GLN A 59 -14.40 -7.82 -2.21
N LEU A 60 -15.33 -7.35 -1.36
CA LEU A 60 -15.47 -7.89 -0.01
C LEU A 60 -16.12 -9.27 -0.06
N PRO A 61 -15.69 -10.21 0.80
CA PRO A 61 -16.38 -11.50 0.93
C PRO A 61 -17.78 -11.28 1.53
N PRO A 62 -18.77 -12.14 1.21
CA PRO A 62 -20.08 -12.09 1.84
C PRO A 62 -20.00 -12.17 3.37
N SER A 63 -20.93 -11.49 4.05
CA SER A 63 -20.98 -11.49 5.52
C SER A 63 -21.14 -12.90 6.09
N GLY A 64 -20.45 -13.19 7.19
CA GLY A 64 -20.49 -14.50 7.86
C GLY A 64 -19.69 -15.62 7.18
N THR A 65 -18.97 -15.33 6.09
CA THR A 65 -18.12 -16.33 5.44
C THR A 65 -16.85 -16.60 6.26
N ILE A 66 -16.50 -17.88 6.38
CA ILE A 66 -15.31 -18.36 7.08
C ILE A 66 -14.38 -18.98 6.04
N ALA A 67 -13.18 -18.42 5.90
CA ALA A 67 -12.18 -18.98 4.98
C ALA A 67 -11.60 -20.28 5.55
N ARG A 68 -11.21 -21.21 4.67
CA ARG A 68 -10.41 -22.37 5.08
C ARG A 68 -9.09 -21.85 5.67
N ASP A 69 -8.65 -22.47 6.76
CA ASP A 69 -7.46 -22.08 7.53
C ASP A 69 -7.54 -20.71 8.22
N SER A 70 -8.74 -20.12 8.33
CA SER A 70 -8.94 -18.92 9.14
C SER A 70 -9.04 -19.25 10.63
N ASN A 71 -8.51 -18.34 11.45
CA ASN A 71 -8.54 -18.41 12.90
C ASN A 71 -9.90 -17.95 13.46
N PHE A 72 -10.98 -18.65 13.10
CA PHE A 72 -12.36 -18.28 13.49
C PHE A 72 -12.82 -18.86 14.83
N GLN A 73 -12.09 -19.84 15.36
CA GLN A 73 -12.46 -20.53 16.59
C GLN A 73 -12.33 -19.60 17.80
N ASP A 74 -13.19 -19.80 18.80
CA ASP A 74 -13.13 -19.10 20.09
C ASP A 74 -11.99 -19.64 20.96
N LEU A 75 -10.77 -19.37 20.51
CA LEU A 75 -9.53 -19.71 21.21
C LEU A 75 -8.87 -18.43 21.73
N PRO A 76 -8.24 -18.47 22.92
CA PRO A 76 -7.48 -17.35 23.48
C PRO A 76 -6.51 -16.67 22.51
N VAL A 77 -5.83 -17.44 21.68
CA VAL A 77 -4.84 -16.93 20.71
C VAL A 77 -5.47 -16.11 19.58
N ASN A 78 -6.76 -16.32 19.29
CA ASN A 78 -7.49 -15.61 18.25
C ASN A 78 -8.26 -14.41 18.80
N THR A 79 -8.88 -14.56 19.98
CA THR A 79 -9.84 -13.59 20.53
C THR A 79 -9.30 -12.78 21.70
N GLY A 80 -8.24 -13.24 22.36
CA GLY A 80 -7.75 -12.68 23.63
C GLY A 80 -8.69 -12.91 24.82
N ARG A 81 -9.69 -13.80 24.67
CA ARG A 81 -10.71 -14.08 25.70
C ARG A 81 -10.67 -15.54 26.14
N LEU A 82 -11.17 -15.78 27.35
CA LEU A 82 -11.43 -17.14 27.83
C LEU A 82 -12.63 -17.73 27.08
N PRO A 83 -12.51 -18.95 26.51
CA PRO A 83 -13.56 -19.55 25.69
C PRO A 83 -14.91 -19.58 26.40
N GLY A 84 -15.97 -19.19 25.70
CA GLY A 84 -17.34 -19.19 26.23
C GLY A 84 -17.63 -18.11 27.26
N THR A 85 -16.73 -17.14 27.48
CA THR A 85 -16.93 -16.03 28.42
C THR A 85 -16.63 -14.68 27.76
N THR A 86 -16.95 -13.59 28.47
CA THR A 86 -16.55 -12.22 28.10
C THR A 86 -15.25 -11.77 28.76
N ASN A 87 -14.61 -12.65 29.57
CA ASN A 87 -13.42 -12.32 30.32
C ASN A 87 -12.17 -12.41 29.42
N PHE A 88 -11.22 -11.52 29.62
CA PHE A 88 -9.93 -11.54 28.93
C PHE A 88 -8.99 -12.57 29.55
N VAL A 89 -8.00 -13.01 28.77
CA VAL A 89 -6.91 -13.84 29.30
C VAL A 89 -5.87 -12.99 30.02
N ASP A 90 -5.35 -13.50 31.14
CA ASP A 90 -4.35 -12.78 31.95
C ASP A 90 -2.93 -12.86 31.37
N THR A 91 -2.65 -13.88 30.55
CA THR A 91 -1.33 -14.14 29.99
C THR A 91 -1.39 -14.35 28.49
N ILE A 92 -0.28 -14.06 27.81
CA ILE A 92 -0.14 -14.27 26.36
C ILE A 92 -0.18 -15.80 26.10
N PRO A 93 -1.14 -16.31 25.30
CA PRO A 93 -1.36 -17.75 25.12
C PRO A 93 -0.37 -18.40 24.14
N VAL A 94 0.80 -17.81 23.95
CA VAL A 94 1.89 -18.31 23.10
C VAL A 94 3.25 -18.11 23.79
N PRO A 95 4.26 -18.95 23.49
CA PRO A 95 5.58 -18.78 24.08
C PRO A 95 6.21 -17.43 23.75
N VAL A 96 6.51 -16.64 24.79
CA VAL A 96 7.16 -15.33 24.66
C VAL A 96 8.69 -15.52 24.54
N THR A 97 9.13 -15.83 23.32
CA THR A 97 10.56 -15.99 23.01
C THR A 97 11.22 -14.65 22.69
N ALA A 98 12.55 -14.57 22.77
CA ALA A 98 13.30 -13.39 22.36
C ALA A 98 13.03 -12.99 20.89
N GLN A 99 12.83 -13.97 20.01
CA GLN A 99 12.48 -13.73 18.60
C GLN A 99 11.09 -13.11 18.46
N LEU A 100 10.11 -13.61 19.23
CA LEU A 100 8.76 -13.02 19.23
C LEU A 100 8.77 -11.59 19.76
N MET A 101 9.55 -11.31 20.81
CA MET A 101 9.71 -9.96 21.34
C MET A 101 10.40 -9.01 20.35
N ALA A 102 11.42 -9.48 19.64
CA ALA A 102 12.08 -8.70 18.60
C ALA A 102 11.11 -8.34 17.46
N ARG A 103 10.30 -9.31 17.01
CA ARG A 103 9.21 -9.05 16.06
C ARG A 103 8.17 -8.08 16.64
N GLY A 104 7.80 -8.23 17.90
CA GLY A 104 6.85 -7.37 18.60
C GLY A 104 7.30 -5.91 18.58
N ARG A 105 8.58 -5.65 18.86
CA ARG A 105 9.17 -4.31 18.77
C ARG A 105 9.08 -3.72 17.36
N ASP A 106 9.48 -4.48 16.35
CA ASP A 106 9.40 -4.05 14.95
C ASP A 106 7.95 -3.73 14.53
N ARG A 107 6.97 -4.53 14.95
CA ARG A 107 5.54 -4.25 14.68
C ARG A 107 5.03 -3.02 15.45
N TYR A 108 5.45 -2.83 16.70
CA TYR A 108 5.12 -1.65 17.49
C TYR A 108 5.66 -0.38 16.84
N ASP A 109 6.91 -0.39 16.40
CA ASP A 109 7.57 0.75 15.76
C ASP A 109 6.88 1.16 14.45
N ILE A 110 6.29 0.20 13.71
CA ILE A 110 5.56 0.47 12.46
C ILE A 110 4.14 1.00 12.73
N TYR A 111 3.36 0.35 13.61
CA TYR A 111 1.91 0.60 13.71
C TYR A 111 1.50 1.41 14.93
N CYS A 112 2.19 1.26 16.06
CA CYS A 112 1.78 1.83 17.35
C CYS A 112 2.54 3.11 17.70
N LEU A 113 3.85 3.12 17.45
CA LEU A 113 4.77 4.23 17.77
C LEU A 113 4.34 5.59 17.19
N PRO A 114 3.80 5.69 15.95
CA PRO A 114 3.38 6.98 15.41
C PRO A 114 2.43 7.75 16.32
N CYS A 115 1.56 7.04 17.06
CA CYS A 115 0.63 7.62 18.03
C CYS A 115 1.12 7.49 19.48
N HIS A 116 1.58 6.31 19.91
CA HIS A 116 1.88 6.04 21.32
C HIS A 116 3.30 6.44 21.76
N GLY A 117 4.20 6.80 20.83
CA GLY A 117 5.59 7.10 21.15
C GLY A 117 6.43 5.84 21.41
N ALA A 118 7.75 5.98 21.47
CA ALA A 118 8.65 4.81 21.58
C ALA A 118 8.56 4.07 22.93
N VAL A 119 8.10 4.77 23.98
CA VAL A 119 7.96 4.25 25.35
C VAL A 119 6.49 4.13 25.77
N GLY A 120 5.54 4.38 24.88
CA GLY A 120 4.12 4.35 25.19
C GLY A 120 3.58 5.55 25.97
N ASP A 121 4.28 6.70 25.98
CA ASP A 121 3.88 7.89 26.73
C ASP A 121 2.89 8.80 25.98
N GLY A 122 2.35 8.35 24.84
CA GLY A 122 1.40 9.11 24.01
C GLY A 122 2.04 10.24 23.21
N LYS A 123 3.37 10.39 23.24
CA LYS A 123 4.11 11.47 22.55
C LYS A 123 4.65 11.03 21.20
N GLY A 124 3.83 10.31 20.43
CA GLY A 124 4.14 9.93 19.04
C GLY A 124 4.24 11.16 18.12
N VAL A 125 4.70 10.96 16.88
CA VAL A 125 4.82 12.05 15.89
C VAL A 125 3.48 12.73 15.60
N THR A 126 2.37 12.00 15.71
CA THR A 126 1.02 12.55 15.48
C THR A 126 0.62 13.59 16.52
N SER A 127 1.12 13.49 17.75
CA SER A 127 0.87 14.50 18.79
C SER A 127 1.38 15.90 18.40
N LYS A 128 2.50 15.96 17.65
CA LYS A 128 3.04 17.22 17.10
C LYS A 128 2.17 17.84 16.02
N LEU A 129 1.28 17.05 15.42
CA LEU A 129 0.32 17.47 14.40
C LEU A 129 -1.05 17.84 14.99
N GLY A 130 -1.17 17.92 16.33
CA GLY A 130 -2.42 18.26 17.01
C GLY A 130 -3.44 17.12 17.05
N MET A 131 -3.07 15.92 16.60
CA MET A 131 -3.88 14.71 16.78
C MET A 131 -3.68 14.23 18.22
N GLY A 132 -4.57 14.66 19.11
CA GLY A 132 -4.58 14.24 20.51
C GLY A 132 -4.70 12.71 20.58
N VAL A 133 -3.75 12.08 21.26
CA VAL A 133 -3.74 10.63 21.46
C VAL A 133 -4.29 10.38 22.86
N ILE A 134 -5.42 9.66 22.94
CA ILE A 134 -5.90 9.10 24.20
C ILE A 134 -5.09 7.82 24.40
N ALA A 135 -4.01 7.91 25.18
CA ALA A 135 -3.30 6.76 25.70
C ALA A 135 -3.92 6.35 27.04
#